data_AF-A0A2N5VDW4-F1
#
_entry.id   AF-A0A2N5VDW4-F1
#
_cell.length_a   1.000
_cell.length_b   1.000
_cell.length_c   1.000
_cell.angle_alpha   90.00
_cell.angle_beta   90.00
_cell.angle_gamma   90.00
#
_symmetry.space_group_name_H-M   'P 1'
#
loop_
_entity.id
_entity.type
_entity.pdbx_description
1 polymer ?
#
loop_
_entity_poly.entity_id
_entity_poly.type
_entity_poly.pdbx_seq_one_letter_code
_entity_poly.pdbx_strand_id
1 'polypeptide(L)'
;MALQFNMGRLRWMLGLAVFGLTIIGCLGQEPGRNPGQPSTPKSADKKPCYIVDQLRLGPNLKGNPDVECLQDGSISIAPIPDLQFEGVKYSTIDYSRDKLSPPGGYAIKTFNESKADGPEKLAFLKRSKLLYESVWLGLRSVDLNKHMRTIRELEIVIAFLNFQVHRFESEAPEIELALANVLKRCPQCSVKDSYNMIALASQSGVNPDKFLEGLPGLNCKSQQECTELINKGRSNIKSKSANPAASPNAAKNFIKSNPAISSSSRLLDTGFLWLALKCGASVLLPLFYT
;
A
#
# COMPACT_ATOMS: atom_id res chain seq x y z
N MET A 1 12.82 -16.88 -66.87
CA MET A 1 13.19 -18.23 -67.33
C MET A 1 13.43 -19.09 -66.09
N ALA A 2 12.78 -20.26 -66.05
CA ALA A 2 12.98 -21.36 -65.10
C ALA A 2 14.44 -21.89 -65.20
N LEU A 3 15.05 -22.68 -64.29
CA LEU A 3 14.71 -23.86 -63.47
C LEU A 3 15.70 -23.87 -62.28
N GLN A 4 15.41 -24.19 -61.01
CA GLN A 4 14.83 -25.35 -60.31
C GLN A 4 15.74 -26.61 -60.14
N PHE A 5 15.66 -27.17 -58.92
CA PHE A 5 16.05 -28.49 -58.38
C PHE A 5 17.49 -28.67 -57.81
N ASN A 6 17.78 -28.98 -56.53
CA ASN A 6 17.18 -29.74 -55.40
C ASN A 6 17.70 -31.20 -55.26
N MET A 7 17.67 -31.70 -54.01
CA MET A 7 17.92 -33.05 -53.47
C MET A 7 19.38 -33.38 -53.07
N GLY A 8 19.66 -34.04 -51.94
CA GLY A 8 18.84 -34.64 -50.88
C GLY A 8 19.78 -35.06 -49.72
N ARG A 9 19.47 -34.78 -48.45
CA ARG A 9 18.69 -35.61 -47.49
C ARG A 9 19.15 -37.06 -47.32
N LEU A 10 19.58 -37.34 -46.08
CA LEU A 10 19.07 -38.43 -45.21
C LEU A 10 19.70 -39.83 -45.33
N ARG A 11 20.36 -40.28 -44.24
CA ARG A 11 20.20 -41.61 -43.60
C ARG A 11 21.06 -41.69 -42.32
N TRP A 12 20.43 -41.77 -41.14
CA TRP A 12 20.21 -42.98 -40.31
C TRP A 12 21.37 -43.20 -39.29
N MET A 13 21.23 -42.88 -38.00
CA MET A 13 20.50 -43.56 -36.90
C MET A 13 21.15 -44.85 -36.35
N LEU A 14 21.42 -44.80 -35.03
CA LEU A 14 21.40 -45.85 -33.99
C LEU A 14 22.59 -46.81 -33.79
N GLY A 15 23.13 -46.74 -32.56
CA GLY A 15 23.94 -47.78 -31.90
C GLY A 15 24.09 -47.46 -30.40
N LEU A 16 23.23 -48.07 -29.57
CA LEU A 16 23.17 -47.99 -28.10
C LEU A 16 24.05 -49.08 -27.45
N ALA A 17 24.83 -48.73 -26.42
CA ALA A 17 25.24 -49.56 -25.27
C ALA A 17 25.94 -48.64 -24.23
N VAL A 18 25.39 -48.27 -23.07
CA VAL A 18 25.04 -49.02 -21.84
C VAL A 18 26.28 -49.44 -21.00
N PHE A 19 26.43 -48.70 -19.89
CA PHE A 19 27.07 -49.01 -18.59
C PHE A 19 28.60 -48.93 -18.42
N GLY A 20 29.02 -48.03 -17.52
CA GLY A 20 30.37 -47.94 -16.97
C GLY A 20 30.49 -46.82 -15.92
N LEU A 21 29.99 -47.07 -14.72
CA LEU A 21 30.13 -46.24 -13.53
C LEU A 21 31.58 -46.31 -13.02
N THR A 22 32.30 -45.18 -12.95
CA THR A 22 33.34 -44.92 -11.93
C THR A 22 33.68 -43.42 -11.93
N ILE A 23 33.12 -42.68 -10.97
CA ILE A 23 33.61 -41.36 -10.60
C ILE A 23 34.76 -41.60 -9.60
N ILE A 24 36.00 -41.38 -10.03
CA ILE A 24 37.14 -41.25 -9.14
C ILE A 24 37.16 -39.79 -8.66
N GLY A 25 36.91 -39.62 -7.36
CA GLY A 25 36.88 -38.33 -6.70
C GLY A 25 38.27 -37.72 -6.54
N CYS A 26 38.35 -36.40 -6.76
CA CYS A 26 39.40 -35.57 -6.19
C CYS A 26 38.92 -35.06 -4.82
N LEU A 27 39.54 -35.59 -3.77
CA LEU A 27 39.45 -35.13 -2.39
C LEU A 27 40.09 -33.73 -2.27
N GLY A 28 39.25 -32.70 -2.23
CA GLY A 28 39.56 -31.43 -1.58
C GLY A 28 39.14 -31.51 -0.12
N GLN A 29 40.12 -31.59 0.78
CA GLN A 29 39.96 -31.79 2.21
C GLN A 29 39.78 -30.43 2.91
N GLU A 30 38.54 -30.06 3.26
CA GLU A 30 38.25 -29.02 4.26
C GLU A 30 37.99 -29.66 5.63
N PRO A 31 38.55 -29.12 6.73
CA PRO A 31 38.42 -29.76 8.04
C PRO A 31 37.09 -29.43 8.72
N GLY A 32 36.35 -30.49 9.09
CA GLY A 32 35.57 -30.54 10.33
C GLY A 32 34.14 -29.98 10.32
N ARG A 33 33.20 -30.67 9.64
CA ARG A 33 31.77 -30.60 9.97
C ARG A 33 31.27 -31.97 10.42
N ASN A 34 30.87 -32.07 11.68
CA ASN A 34 30.12 -33.21 12.21
C ASN A 34 28.76 -33.34 11.49
N PRO A 35 28.38 -34.52 10.97
CA PRO A 35 27.08 -34.74 10.36
C PRO A 35 26.11 -35.29 11.42
N GLY A 36 25.15 -34.47 11.82
CA GLY A 36 24.14 -34.90 12.79
C GLY A 36 23.24 -33.79 13.27
N GLN A 37 22.52 -33.12 12.37
CA GLN A 37 21.23 -32.49 12.72
C GLN A 37 20.46 -32.04 11.47
N PRO A 38 19.33 -32.67 11.14
CA PRO A 38 18.30 -32.05 10.33
C PRO A 38 17.34 -31.31 11.27
N SER A 39 17.39 -29.98 11.25
CA SER A 39 16.22 -29.16 11.58
C SER A 39 16.47 -27.73 11.14
N THR A 40 15.83 -27.33 10.04
CA THR A 40 15.35 -25.96 9.90
C THR A 40 14.69 -25.56 11.22
N PRO A 41 15.16 -24.51 11.91
CA PRO A 41 14.48 -24.02 13.10
C PRO A 41 13.08 -23.61 12.67
N LYS A 42 12.05 -24.24 13.26
CA LYS A 42 10.71 -23.62 13.30
C LYS A 42 10.90 -22.20 13.81
N SER A 43 10.29 -21.21 13.16
CA SER A 43 10.47 -19.77 13.38
C SER A 43 10.12 -19.24 14.79
N ALA A 44 9.94 -20.12 15.78
CA ALA A 44 9.49 -19.79 17.13
C ALA A 44 10.59 -19.19 18.04
N ASP A 45 11.88 -19.35 17.73
CA ASP A 45 12.97 -18.99 18.65
C ASP A 45 13.86 -17.81 18.20
N LYS A 46 13.59 -17.22 17.03
CA LYS A 46 14.42 -16.12 16.53
C LYS A 46 14.02 -14.81 17.21
N LYS A 47 14.94 -14.15 17.94
CA LYS A 47 14.71 -12.82 18.50
C LYS A 47 14.66 -11.77 17.37
N PRO A 48 13.67 -10.87 17.32
CA PRO A 48 13.64 -9.77 16.35
C PRO A 48 14.87 -8.87 16.49
N CYS A 49 15.53 -8.57 15.36
CA CYS A 49 16.82 -7.88 15.33
C CYS A 49 16.76 -6.41 15.80
N TYR A 50 15.56 -5.82 15.83
CA TYR A 50 15.31 -4.42 16.20
C TYR A 50 14.85 -4.25 17.65
N ILE A 51 14.71 -5.34 18.40
CA ILE A 51 14.41 -5.32 19.84
C ILE A 51 15.72 -5.39 20.62
N VAL A 52 16.06 -4.31 21.30
CA VAL A 52 17.25 -4.21 22.14
C VAL A 52 17.02 -4.96 23.45
N ASP A 53 16.07 -4.50 24.27
CA ASP A 53 15.75 -5.08 25.56
C ASP A 53 14.28 -5.51 25.65
N GLN A 54 14.04 -6.83 25.71
CA GLN A 54 12.70 -7.41 25.80
C GLN A 54 12.06 -7.15 27.18
N LEU A 55 12.84 -6.94 28.24
CA LEU A 55 12.32 -6.69 29.59
C LEU A 55 11.69 -5.29 29.72
N ARG A 56 12.09 -4.36 28.84
CA ARG A 56 11.47 -3.03 28.73
C ARG A 56 10.12 -3.06 28.00
N LEU A 57 9.81 -4.16 27.34
CA LEU A 57 8.53 -4.36 26.68
C LEU A 57 7.54 -5.01 27.66
N GLY A 58 6.27 -4.61 27.58
CA GLY A 58 5.20 -5.30 28.32
C GLY A 58 5.05 -6.75 27.85
N PRO A 59 4.54 -7.67 28.69
CA PRO A 59 4.52 -9.11 28.41
C PRO A 59 3.73 -9.49 27.14
N ASN A 60 2.81 -8.63 26.71
CA ASN A 60 1.97 -8.84 25.54
C ASN A 60 2.56 -8.28 24.24
N LEU A 61 3.71 -7.60 24.29
CA LEU A 61 4.36 -7.01 23.13
C LEU A 61 5.44 -7.94 22.58
N LYS A 62 5.18 -8.49 21.39
CA LYS A 62 6.09 -9.36 20.66
C LYS A 62 6.45 -8.75 19.32
N GLY A 63 7.73 -8.77 18.96
CA GLY A 63 8.16 -8.36 17.63
C GLY A 63 8.02 -9.48 16.61
N ASN A 64 8.00 -9.11 15.34
CA ASN A 64 8.05 -10.04 14.23
C ASN A 64 9.52 -10.41 13.93
N PRO A 65 9.92 -11.69 14.08
CA PRO A 65 11.29 -12.12 13.83
C PRO A 65 11.69 -12.18 12.35
N ASP A 66 10.73 -12.06 11.44
CA ASP A 66 10.94 -12.09 9.99
C ASP A 66 11.28 -10.71 9.41
N VAL A 67 11.25 -9.65 10.23
CA VAL A 67 11.75 -8.32 9.83
C VAL A 67 13.27 -8.34 9.84
N GLU A 68 13.86 -7.88 8.74
CA GLU A 68 15.29 -7.80 8.52
C GLU A 68 15.82 -6.44 8.97
N CYS A 69 16.99 -6.43 9.63
CA CYS A 69 17.70 -5.20 9.96
C CYS A 69 18.85 -5.01 8.97
N LEU A 70 18.85 -3.89 8.25
CA LEU A 70 19.86 -3.55 7.27
C LEU A 70 21.04 -2.86 7.97
N GLN A 71 22.20 -3.51 7.98
CA GLN A 71 23.41 -2.95 8.63
C GLN A 71 24.00 -1.76 7.86
N ASP A 72 23.91 -1.79 6.53
CA ASP A 72 24.36 -0.69 5.65
C ASP A 72 23.22 0.27 5.27
N GLY A 73 22.05 0.12 5.91
CA GLY A 73 20.88 0.96 5.67
C GLY A 73 21.07 2.36 6.23
N SER A 74 20.43 3.35 5.61
CA SER A 74 20.33 4.69 6.19
C SER A 74 19.54 4.60 7.50
N ILE A 75 20.21 4.84 8.64
CA ILE A 75 19.53 4.93 9.94
C ILE A 75 18.46 6.01 9.84
N SER A 76 17.20 5.57 9.77
CA SER A 76 16.06 6.47 9.61
C SER A 76 15.67 7.06 10.96
N ILE A 77 15.62 6.23 12.01
CA ILE A 77 15.31 6.66 13.37
C ILE A 77 16.29 6.01 14.35
N ALA A 78 17.29 6.76 14.80
CA ALA A 78 18.27 6.26 15.76
C ALA A 78 17.64 5.92 17.12
N PRO A 79 18.07 4.84 17.80
CA PRO A 79 19.17 3.94 17.42
C PRO A 79 18.69 2.68 16.65
N ILE A 80 17.47 2.70 16.09
CA ILE A 80 16.92 1.54 15.38
C ILE A 80 17.58 1.46 13.99
N PRO A 81 18.15 0.30 13.59
CA PRO A 81 18.65 0.12 12.23
C PRO A 81 17.50 0.26 11.22
N ASP A 82 17.83 0.49 9.95
CA ASP A 82 16.79 0.46 8.91
C ASP A 82 16.20 -0.94 8.82
N LEU A 83 14.89 -1.02 8.61
CA LEU A 83 14.14 -2.27 8.63
C LEU A 83 13.62 -2.61 7.25
N GLN A 84 13.59 -3.90 6.93
CA GLN A 84 13.02 -4.42 5.69
C GLN A 84 12.08 -5.58 5.96
N PHE A 85 10.94 -5.61 5.26
CA PHE A 85 10.00 -6.71 5.30
C PHE A 85 9.34 -6.88 3.94
N GLU A 86 9.43 -8.10 3.39
CA GLU A 86 8.84 -8.48 2.09
C GLU A 86 9.10 -7.42 0.97
N GLY A 87 10.35 -6.97 0.84
CA GLY A 87 10.78 -6.04 -0.19
C GLY A 87 10.51 -4.55 0.08
N VAL A 88 9.83 -4.20 1.17
CA VAL A 88 9.62 -2.80 1.59
C VAL A 88 10.67 -2.40 2.63
N LYS A 89 11.36 -1.28 2.42
CA LYS A 89 12.34 -0.71 3.37
C LYS A 89 11.71 0.46 4.14
N TYR A 90 11.88 0.52 5.45
CA TYR A 90 11.33 1.58 6.28
C TYR A 90 11.82 2.97 5.84
N SER A 91 13.11 3.13 5.55
CA SER A 91 13.69 4.39 5.02
C SER A 91 13.01 4.95 3.77
N THR A 92 12.35 4.12 2.97
CA THR A 92 11.60 4.55 1.77
C THR A 92 10.22 5.10 2.09
N ILE A 93 9.70 4.78 3.27
CA ILE A 93 8.38 5.17 3.76
C ILE A 93 8.47 5.90 5.11
N ASP A 94 9.63 6.44 5.48
CA ASP A 94 9.85 7.12 6.76
C ASP A 94 9.24 8.53 6.75
N TYR A 95 8.27 8.75 7.64
CA TYR A 95 7.62 10.06 7.82
C TYR A 95 8.60 11.16 8.24
N SER A 96 9.67 10.82 8.96
CA SER A 96 10.63 11.79 9.48
C SER A 96 11.42 12.50 8.37
N ARG A 97 11.46 11.88 7.17
CA ARG A 97 12.07 12.45 5.97
C ARG A 97 11.21 13.52 5.31
N ASP A 98 9.90 13.54 5.56
CA ASP A 98 9.02 14.61 5.08
C ASP A 98 9.02 15.78 6.07
N LYS A 99 9.79 16.82 5.76
CA LYS A 99 9.88 18.03 6.57
C LYS A 99 8.70 18.99 6.40
N LEU A 100 7.82 18.74 5.42
CA LEU A 100 6.73 19.64 5.06
C LEU A 100 5.39 19.21 5.67
N SER A 101 5.24 17.93 5.98
CA SER A 101 3.98 17.37 6.45
C SER A 101 4.12 16.88 7.89
N PRO A 102 3.14 17.16 8.78
CA PRO A 102 3.06 16.45 10.05
C PRO A 102 2.80 14.95 9.79
N PRO A 103 3.01 14.05 10.78
CA PRO A 103 2.88 12.60 10.59
C PRO A 103 1.54 12.17 9.96
N GLY A 104 0.42 12.79 10.40
CA GLY A 104 -0.91 12.54 9.81
C GLY A 104 -1.01 12.98 8.35
N GLY A 105 -0.53 14.18 8.02
CA GLY A 105 -0.51 14.70 6.64
C GLY A 105 0.40 13.86 5.72
N TYR A 106 1.56 13.42 6.23
CA TYR A 106 2.43 12.48 5.53
C TYR A 106 1.72 11.16 5.25
N ALA A 107 1.05 10.59 6.26
CA ALA A 107 0.36 9.31 6.13
C ALA A 107 -0.78 9.38 5.10
N ILE A 108 -1.58 10.45 5.13
CA ILE A 108 -2.61 10.72 4.11
C ILE A 108 -1.99 10.82 2.72
N LYS A 109 -0.87 11.53 2.56
CA LYS A 109 -0.22 11.69 1.26
C LYS A 109 0.35 10.37 0.71
N THR A 110 0.91 9.54 1.58
CA THR A 110 1.72 8.37 1.20
C THR A 110 0.89 7.10 1.08
N PHE A 111 -0.13 6.93 1.92
CA PHE A 111 -0.88 5.69 2.06
C PHE A 111 -2.35 5.84 1.64
N ASN A 112 -2.66 6.77 0.74
CA ASN A 112 -4.03 6.97 0.24
C ASN A 112 -4.42 6.04 -0.90
N GLU A 113 -4.55 4.77 -0.56
CA GLU A 113 -5.00 3.73 -1.46
C GLU A 113 -6.47 3.38 -1.17
N SER A 114 -7.15 2.76 -2.13
CA SER A 114 -8.55 2.34 -2.08
C SER A 114 -8.69 0.88 -2.53
N LYS A 115 -9.83 0.25 -2.20
CA LYS A 115 -10.13 -1.13 -2.62
C LYS A 115 -10.03 -1.34 -4.14
N ALA A 116 -10.22 -0.29 -4.94
CA ALA A 116 -10.09 -0.33 -6.40
C ALA A 116 -8.65 -0.49 -6.89
N ASP A 117 -7.64 -0.16 -6.07
CA ASP A 117 -6.22 -0.22 -6.45
C ASP A 117 -5.62 -1.63 -6.34
N GLY A 118 -6.41 -2.61 -5.89
CA GLY A 118 -6.08 -4.03 -5.96
C GLY A 118 -5.28 -4.59 -4.77
N PRO A 119 -5.04 -5.91 -4.76
CA PRO A 119 -4.50 -6.63 -3.61
C PRO A 119 -3.02 -6.29 -3.32
N GLU A 120 -2.25 -5.87 -4.32
CA GLU A 120 -0.85 -5.48 -4.13
C GLU A 120 -0.73 -4.24 -3.24
N LYS A 121 -1.66 -3.28 -3.36
CA LYS A 121 -1.70 -2.09 -2.50
C LYS A 121 -2.07 -2.43 -1.06
N LEU A 122 -3.01 -3.36 -0.87
CA LEU A 122 -3.34 -3.89 0.45
C LEU A 122 -2.12 -4.58 1.10
N ALA A 123 -1.39 -5.40 0.34
CA ALA A 123 -0.17 -6.03 0.81
C ALA A 123 0.88 -4.98 1.20
N PHE A 124 1.06 -3.94 0.39
CA PHE A 124 1.93 -2.81 0.71
C PHE A 124 1.53 -2.13 2.02
N LEU A 125 0.24 -1.77 2.20
CA LEU A 125 -0.25 -1.14 3.44
C LEU A 125 0.03 -2.01 4.68
N LYS A 126 -0.19 -3.33 4.59
CA LYS A 126 0.07 -4.26 5.69
C LYS A 126 1.56 -4.36 6.02
N ARG A 127 2.44 -4.45 5.01
CA ARG A 127 3.90 -4.44 5.19
C ARG A 127 4.38 -3.13 5.80
N SER A 128 3.89 -2.01 5.31
CA SER A 128 4.19 -0.68 5.86
C SER A 128 3.76 -0.57 7.33
N LYS A 129 2.53 -1.00 7.66
CA LYS A 129 2.04 -1.04 9.04
C LYS A 129 2.97 -1.84 9.95
N LEU A 130 3.35 -3.04 9.51
CA LEU A 130 4.24 -3.93 10.26
C LEU A 130 5.62 -3.29 10.50
N LEU A 131 6.20 -2.64 9.49
CA LEU A 131 7.47 -1.94 9.64
C LEU A 131 7.37 -0.78 10.63
N TYR A 132 6.30 0.02 10.56
CA TYR A 132 6.05 1.10 11.52
C TYR A 132 5.86 0.58 12.95
N GLU A 133 5.10 -0.50 13.13
CA GLU A 133 4.94 -1.17 14.44
C GLU A 133 6.26 -1.73 14.96
N SER A 134 7.12 -2.22 14.06
CA SER A 134 8.45 -2.73 14.41
C SER A 134 9.38 -1.63 14.90
N VAL A 135 9.41 -0.48 14.21
CA VAL A 135 10.18 0.69 14.68
C VAL A 135 9.62 1.22 16.01
N TRP A 136 8.30 1.33 16.14
CA TRP A 136 7.64 1.72 17.39
C TRP A 136 8.03 0.80 18.55
N LEU A 137 8.02 -0.51 18.32
CA LEU A 137 8.41 -1.50 19.33
C LEU A 137 9.91 -1.43 19.65
N GLY A 138 10.75 -1.25 18.63
CA GLY A 138 12.19 -1.06 18.78
C GLY A 138 12.51 0.10 19.71
N LEU A 139 11.92 1.28 19.48
CA LEU A 139 12.14 2.46 20.32
C LEU A 139 11.71 2.24 21.78
N ARG A 140 10.60 1.52 22.01
CA ARG A 140 10.14 1.16 23.35
C ARG A 140 11.10 0.20 24.06
N SER A 141 11.69 -0.72 23.31
CA SER A 141 12.71 -1.65 23.82
C SER A 141 14.04 -0.96 24.12
N VAL A 142 14.29 0.21 23.54
CA VAL A 142 15.46 1.04 23.85
C VAL A 142 15.17 1.87 25.09
N ASP A 143 14.25 2.83 25.01
CA ASP A 143 13.88 3.72 26.11
C ASP A 143 12.58 4.45 25.76
N LEU A 144 11.47 4.00 26.36
CA LEU A 144 10.15 4.60 26.15
C LEU A 144 10.12 6.11 26.42
N ASN A 145 10.78 6.56 27.50
CA ASN A 145 10.68 7.95 27.95
C ASN A 145 11.48 8.87 27.03
N LYS A 146 12.70 8.45 26.66
CA LYS A 146 13.56 9.20 25.74
C LYS A 146 12.94 9.36 24.35
N HIS A 147 12.20 8.36 23.88
CA HIS A 147 11.65 8.32 22.54
C HIS A 147 10.14 8.63 22.47
N MET A 148 9.53 9.10 23.56
CA MET A 148 8.07 9.25 23.69
C MET A 148 7.43 10.11 22.59
N ARG A 149 8.12 11.18 22.15
CA ARG A 149 7.62 12.03 21.05
C ARG A 149 7.53 11.23 19.74
N THR A 150 8.63 10.64 19.31
CA THR A 150 8.71 9.83 18.08
C THR A 150 7.75 8.65 18.13
N ILE A 151 7.61 8.01 19.30
CA ILE A 151 6.63 6.94 19.54
C ILE A 151 5.20 7.42 19.28
N ARG A 152 4.80 8.59 19.79
CA ARG A 152 3.47 9.18 19.53
C ARG A 152 3.28 9.53 18.05
N GLU A 153 4.32 10.05 17.40
CA GLU A 153 4.28 10.38 15.97
C GLU A 153 4.11 9.11 15.11
N LEU A 154 4.81 8.01 15.44
CA LEU A 154 4.63 6.69 14.83
C LEU A 154 3.21 6.15 15.05
N GLU A 155 2.64 6.32 16.24
CA GLU A 155 1.28 5.86 16.56
C GLU A 155 0.20 6.51 15.68
N ILE A 156 0.40 7.77 15.28
CA ILE A 156 -0.49 8.46 14.32
C ILE A 156 -0.45 7.75 12.96
N VAL A 157 0.76 7.48 12.46
CA VAL A 157 0.94 6.82 11.16
C VAL A 157 0.43 5.38 11.18
N ILE A 158 0.70 4.62 12.26
CA ILE A 158 0.18 3.26 12.47
C ILE A 158 -1.35 3.27 12.48
N ALA A 159 -1.98 4.21 13.18
CA ALA A 159 -3.44 4.30 13.23
C ALA A 159 -4.04 4.65 11.87
N PHE A 160 -3.40 5.52 11.09
CA PHE A 160 -3.82 5.80 9.73
C PHE A 160 -3.67 4.57 8.81
N LEU A 161 -2.54 3.87 8.87
CA LEU A 161 -2.34 2.62 8.12
C LEU A 161 -3.39 1.57 8.50
N ASN A 162 -3.72 1.44 9.79
CA ASN A 162 -4.79 0.55 10.24
C ASN A 162 -6.15 0.95 9.67
N PHE A 163 -6.47 2.24 9.68
CA PHE A 163 -7.67 2.78 9.05
C PHE A 163 -7.73 2.47 7.55
N GLN A 164 -6.62 2.60 6.82
CA GLN A 164 -6.57 2.26 5.40
C GLN A 164 -6.75 0.76 5.14
N VAL A 165 -6.14 -0.10 5.95
CA VAL A 165 -6.35 -1.55 5.86
C VAL A 165 -7.84 -1.89 6.06
N HIS A 166 -8.51 -1.29 7.06
CA HIS A 166 -9.95 -1.48 7.24
C HIS A 166 -10.78 -0.96 6.07
N ARG A 167 -10.41 0.18 5.46
CA ARG A 167 -11.09 0.68 4.25
C ARG A 167 -10.97 -0.27 3.04
N PHE A 168 -9.96 -1.13 3.02
CA PHE A 168 -9.81 -2.18 2.00
C PHE A 168 -10.65 -3.42 2.29
N GLU A 169 -10.63 -3.89 3.54
CA GLU A 169 -11.04 -5.25 3.88
C GLU A 169 -12.36 -5.35 4.66
N SER A 170 -12.80 -4.26 5.29
CA SER A 170 -13.88 -4.30 6.27
C SER A 170 -15.14 -3.55 5.81
N GLU A 171 -16.21 -3.76 6.56
CA GLU A 171 -17.47 -3.05 6.40
C GLU A 171 -17.44 -1.71 7.16
N ALA A 172 -18.46 -0.88 6.93
CA ALA A 172 -18.54 0.46 7.50
C ALA A 172 -18.35 0.53 9.04
N PRO A 173 -18.90 -0.39 9.87
CA PRO A 173 -18.73 -0.31 11.33
C PRO A 173 -17.28 -0.41 11.80
N GLU A 174 -16.49 -1.31 11.22
CA GLU A 174 -15.07 -1.47 11.56
C GLU A 174 -14.24 -0.28 11.05
N ILE A 175 -14.61 0.28 9.89
CA ILE A 175 -13.98 1.49 9.36
C ILE A 175 -14.28 2.68 10.29
N GLU A 176 -15.50 2.81 10.81
CA GLU A 176 -15.88 3.83 11.79
C GLU A 176 -15.01 3.76 13.05
N LEU A 177 -14.80 2.55 13.60
CA LEU A 177 -13.93 2.34 14.76
C LEU A 177 -12.48 2.72 14.47
N ALA A 178 -11.96 2.34 13.30
CA ALA A 178 -10.61 2.67 12.89
C ALA A 178 -10.43 4.18 12.67
N LEU A 179 -11.43 4.85 12.08
CA LEU A 179 -11.48 6.30 11.92
C LEU A 179 -11.47 7.02 13.28
N ALA A 180 -12.32 6.59 14.22
CA ALA A 180 -12.35 7.15 15.56
C ALA A 180 -10.98 7.04 16.26
N ASN A 181 -10.32 5.88 16.11
CA ASN A 181 -8.99 5.64 16.69
C ASN A 181 -7.91 6.57 16.09
N VAL A 182 -7.87 6.75 14.76
CA VAL A 182 -6.88 7.65 14.14
C VAL A 182 -7.13 9.11 14.51
N LEU A 183 -8.40 9.56 14.52
CA LEU A 183 -8.75 10.93 14.94
C LEU A 183 -8.37 11.19 16.40
N LYS A 184 -8.63 10.22 17.30
CA LYS A 184 -8.24 10.31 18.72
C LYS A 184 -6.73 10.43 18.92
N ARG A 185 -5.94 9.72 18.12
CA ARG A 185 -4.46 9.75 18.23
C ARG A 185 -3.84 10.99 17.60
N CYS A 186 -4.61 11.76 16.85
CA CYS A 186 -4.13 12.98 16.21
C CYS A 186 -4.79 14.25 16.75
N PRO A 187 -4.70 14.55 18.06
CA PRO A 187 -5.25 15.80 18.61
C PRO A 187 -4.54 17.04 18.06
N GLN A 188 -3.35 16.88 17.46
CA GLN A 188 -2.57 17.93 16.81
C GLN A 188 -2.63 17.85 15.28
N CYS A 189 -3.47 16.98 14.70
CA CYS A 189 -3.71 17.02 13.26
C CYS A 189 -4.31 18.35 12.88
N SER A 190 -3.94 18.86 11.69
CA SER A 190 -4.67 19.99 11.16
C SER A 190 -6.13 19.59 10.95
N VAL A 191 -7.03 20.54 11.14
CA VAL A 191 -8.46 20.35 10.89
C VAL A 191 -8.72 19.82 9.47
N LYS A 192 -7.88 20.22 8.50
CA LYS A 192 -7.87 19.71 7.14
C LYS A 192 -7.51 18.23 7.06
N ASP A 193 -6.49 17.77 7.79
CA ASP A 193 -6.09 16.36 7.79
C ASP A 193 -7.19 15.49 8.40
N SER A 194 -7.79 15.92 9.51
CA SER A 194 -8.92 15.23 10.12
C SER A 194 -10.12 15.14 9.17
N TYR A 195 -10.45 16.25 8.49
CA TYR A 195 -11.49 16.26 7.46
C TYR A 195 -11.16 15.30 6.30
N ASN A 196 -9.92 15.29 5.82
CA ASN A 196 -9.50 14.37 4.75
C ASN A 196 -9.69 12.91 5.17
N MET A 197 -9.36 12.54 6.42
CA MET A 197 -9.59 11.17 6.93
C MET A 197 -11.08 10.81 6.92
N ILE A 198 -11.95 11.73 7.35
CA ILE A 198 -13.42 11.53 7.33
C ILE A 198 -13.93 11.40 5.89
N ALA A 199 -13.45 12.25 4.98
CA ALA A 199 -13.80 12.18 3.55
C ALA A 199 -13.33 10.88 2.89
N LEU A 200 -12.20 10.32 3.32
CA LEU A 200 -11.76 9.00 2.88
C LEU A 200 -12.69 7.90 3.40
N ALA A 201 -13.10 7.96 4.66
CA ALA A 201 -14.00 6.98 5.24
C ALA A 201 -15.37 6.97 4.55
N SER A 202 -15.89 8.14 4.16
CA SER A 202 -17.20 8.22 3.49
C SER A 202 -17.20 7.58 2.11
N GLN A 203 -16.07 7.58 1.40
CA GLN A 203 -15.90 6.81 0.16
C GLN A 203 -16.00 5.30 0.38
N SER A 204 -15.88 4.84 1.62
CA SER A 204 -15.99 3.45 2.04
C SER A 204 -17.28 3.16 2.82
N GLY A 205 -18.31 4.00 2.64
CA GLY A 205 -19.65 3.76 3.21
C GLY A 205 -19.87 4.26 4.64
N VAL A 206 -18.89 4.96 5.23
CA VAL A 206 -19.05 5.58 6.56
C VAL A 206 -19.90 6.85 6.47
N ASN A 207 -20.81 7.05 7.41
CA ASN A 207 -21.54 8.32 7.52
C ASN A 207 -20.61 9.42 8.11
N PRO A 208 -20.22 10.45 7.34
CA PRO A 208 -19.28 11.47 7.80
C PRO A 208 -19.85 12.34 8.92
N ASP A 209 -21.17 12.53 9.00
CA ASP A 209 -21.81 13.47 9.94
C ASP A 209 -21.52 13.09 11.41
N LYS A 210 -21.38 11.79 11.71
CA LYS A 210 -21.00 11.26 13.03
C LYS A 210 -19.64 11.78 13.54
N PHE A 211 -18.77 12.20 12.64
CA PHE A 211 -17.40 12.60 12.96
C PHE A 211 -17.15 14.09 12.79
N LEU A 212 -17.99 14.79 12.02
CA LEU A 212 -17.87 16.23 11.80
C LEU A 212 -18.22 17.04 13.05
N GLU A 213 -19.22 16.61 13.82
CA GLU A 213 -19.63 17.29 15.07
C GLU A 213 -18.51 17.34 16.12
N GLY A 214 -17.57 16.39 16.08
CA GLY A 214 -16.46 16.28 17.02
C GLY A 214 -15.17 17.01 16.61
N LEU A 215 -15.14 17.71 15.47
CA LEU A 215 -13.92 18.38 14.99
C LEU A 215 -13.71 19.76 15.66
N PRO A 216 -12.68 19.95 16.50
CA PRO A 216 -12.40 21.25 17.10
C PRO A 216 -12.06 22.29 16.02
N GLY A 217 -12.79 23.41 16.02
CA GLY A 217 -12.54 24.54 15.11
C GLY A 217 -13.25 24.48 13.75
N LEU A 218 -13.97 23.41 13.43
CA LEU A 218 -14.89 23.36 12.28
C LEU A 218 -16.33 23.37 12.80
N ASN A 219 -16.95 24.55 12.86
CA ASN A 219 -18.38 24.70 13.15
C ASN A 219 -19.25 24.38 11.91
N CYS A 220 -18.87 23.38 11.11
CA CYS A 220 -19.64 22.99 9.93
C CYS A 220 -20.60 21.86 10.27
N LYS A 221 -21.86 22.01 9.86
CA LYS A 221 -22.95 21.06 10.13
C LYS A 221 -23.15 20.04 9.01
N SER A 222 -22.40 20.17 7.92
CA SER A 222 -22.49 19.28 6.76
C SER A 222 -21.17 19.20 5.99
N GLN A 223 -20.95 18.10 5.29
CA GLN A 223 -19.76 17.91 4.44
C GLN A 223 -19.54 19.05 3.43
N GLN A 224 -20.62 19.60 2.88
CA GLN A 224 -20.57 20.69 1.90
C GLN A 224 -20.10 22.00 2.56
N GLU A 225 -20.63 22.33 3.74
CA GLU A 225 -20.20 23.49 4.53
C GLU A 225 -18.73 23.39 4.95
N CYS A 226 -18.27 22.21 5.36
CA CYS A 226 -16.86 21.99 5.72
C CYS A 226 -15.94 22.19 4.50
N THR A 227 -16.34 21.69 3.33
CA THR A 227 -15.58 21.83 2.08
C THR A 227 -15.40 23.30 1.69
N GLU A 228 -16.47 24.09 1.82
CA GLU A 228 -16.42 25.52 1.53
C GLU A 228 -15.53 26.29 2.50
N LEU A 229 -15.59 26.01 3.80
CA LEU A 229 -14.77 26.68 4.81
C LEU A 229 -13.28 26.38 4.63
N ILE A 230 -12.92 25.13 4.33
CA ILE A 230 -11.53 24.73 4.06
C ILE A 230 -11.00 25.45 2.81
N ASN A 231 -11.83 25.56 1.76
CA ASN A 231 -11.45 26.26 0.54
C ASN A 231 -11.37 27.79 0.73
N LYS A 232 -12.30 28.40 1.48
CA LYS A 232 -12.29 29.85 1.80
C LYS A 232 -11.09 30.23 2.68
N GLY A 233 -10.71 29.40 3.65
CA GLY A 233 -9.49 29.59 4.44
C GLY A 233 -8.21 29.68 3.60
N ARG A 234 -8.16 28.96 2.48
CA ARG A 234 -7.03 29.00 1.52
C ARG A 234 -6.99 30.29 0.69
N SER A 235 -8.16 30.83 0.31
CA SER A 235 -8.23 32.12 -0.43
C SER A 235 -7.80 33.29 0.43
N ASN A 236 -8.13 33.30 1.73
CA ASN A 236 -7.71 34.37 2.65
C ASN A 236 -6.19 34.35 2.97
N ILE A 237 -5.52 33.20 2.79
CA ILE A 237 -4.06 33.10 2.90
C ILE A 237 -3.39 33.56 1.59
N LYS A 238 -3.98 33.26 0.43
CA LYS A 238 -3.50 33.78 -0.87
C LYS A 238 -3.71 35.30 -1.02
N SER A 239 -4.75 35.88 -0.43
CA SER A 239 -4.97 37.34 -0.49
C SER A 239 -4.03 38.16 0.41
N LYS A 240 -3.34 37.52 1.37
CA LYS A 240 -2.28 38.14 2.17
C LYS A 240 -0.86 37.94 1.62
N SER A 241 -0.70 37.20 0.53
CA SER A 241 0.57 37.03 -0.17
C SER A 241 0.39 37.34 -1.65
N ALA A 242 0.25 38.63 -1.95
CA ALA A 242 0.33 39.16 -3.30
C ALA A 242 1.29 40.35 -3.30
N ASN A 243 2.58 40.06 -3.47
CA ASN A 243 3.46 40.94 -4.23
C ASN A 243 3.65 40.29 -5.62
N PRO A 244 3.54 41.05 -6.72
CA PRO A 244 3.42 40.47 -8.05
C PRO A 244 4.80 40.27 -8.68
N ALA A 245 5.16 39.03 -8.98
CA ALA A 245 6.17 38.72 -10.01
C ALA A 245 5.94 37.31 -10.58
N ALA A 246 5.45 37.29 -11.82
CA ALA A 246 5.62 36.27 -12.87
C ALA A 246 5.60 34.76 -12.51
N SER A 247 4.52 34.07 -12.89
CA SER A 247 4.51 33.12 -14.04
C SER A 247 3.28 32.20 -13.98
N PRO A 248 2.51 32.02 -15.08
CA PRO A 248 1.29 31.23 -15.09
C PRO A 248 1.60 29.77 -15.43
N ASN A 249 1.30 28.84 -14.51
CA ASN A 249 0.84 27.47 -14.79
C ASN A 249 0.89 26.61 -13.52
N ALA A 250 -0.19 26.62 -12.73
CA ALA A 250 -0.47 25.55 -11.77
C ALA A 250 -1.97 25.53 -11.44
N ALA A 251 -2.80 25.38 -12.46
CA ALA A 251 -4.19 24.96 -12.30
C ALA A 251 -4.34 23.62 -13.01
N LYS A 252 -4.22 22.52 -12.25
CA LYS A 252 -4.95 21.25 -12.43
C LYS A 252 -4.43 20.18 -11.48
N ASN A 253 -5.39 19.53 -10.81
CA ASN A 253 -5.42 18.18 -10.26
C ASN A 253 -5.87 18.15 -8.79
N PHE A 254 -7.19 18.21 -8.59
CA PHE A 254 -7.84 17.41 -7.55
C PHE A 254 -8.72 16.39 -8.26
N ILE A 255 -8.57 15.14 -7.81
CA ILE A 255 -9.34 13.92 -8.10
C ILE A 255 -10.43 14.13 -9.16
N LYS A 256 -10.16 13.71 -10.40
CA LYS A 256 -11.22 13.38 -11.34
C LYS A 256 -12.01 12.23 -10.71
N SER A 257 -13.22 12.53 -10.27
CA SER A 257 -14.25 11.52 -10.08
C SER A 257 -14.38 10.71 -11.37
N ASN A 258 -14.32 9.39 -11.23
CA ASN A 258 -14.72 8.48 -12.29
C ASN A 258 -16.23 8.69 -12.53
N PRO A 259 -16.71 8.93 -13.77
CA PRO A 259 -18.12 9.15 -14.00
C PRO A 259 -18.81 7.80 -14.15
N ALA A 260 -19.32 7.27 -13.04
CA ALA A 260 -20.41 6.31 -13.10
C ALA A 260 -21.35 6.64 -11.95
N ILE A 261 -22.65 6.69 -12.27
CA ILE A 261 -23.79 6.99 -11.40
C ILE A 261 -24.16 8.48 -11.34
N SER A 262 -24.71 8.98 -12.45
CA SER A 262 -25.72 10.05 -12.44
C SER A 262 -27.13 9.43 -12.49
N SER A 263 -27.83 9.51 -11.35
CA SER A 263 -29.27 9.73 -11.17
C SER A 263 -30.33 9.03 -12.05
N SER A 264 -31.18 8.27 -11.34
CA SER A 264 -32.65 8.36 -11.26
C SER A 264 -33.56 8.09 -12.49
N SER A 265 -34.26 6.96 -12.38
CA SER A 265 -35.69 6.70 -12.60
C SER A 265 -36.65 7.83 -13.08
N ARG A 266 -37.39 7.46 -14.15
CA ARG A 266 -38.82 7.71 -14.49
C ARG A 266 -39.26 9.12 -14.95
N LEU A 267 -39.69 9.25 -16.22
CA LEU A 267 -41.10 9.15 -16.68
C LEU A 267 -41.24 9.41 -18.19
N LEU A 268 -42.16 8.63 -18.79
CA LEU A 268 -42.92 8.71 -20.06
C LEU A 268 -42.78 10.01 -20.90
N ASP A 269 -42.63 9.92 -22.23
CA ASP A 269 -43.78 9.82 -23.15
C ASP A 269 -43.41 9.68 -24.64
N THR A 270 -44.31 9.00 -25.37
CA THR A 270 -44.60 9.04 -26.83
C THR A 270 -43.49 8.87 -27.89
N GLY A 271 -43.59 7.75 -28.62
CA GLY A 271 -43.76 7.74 -30.08
C GLY A 271 -42.55 7.96 -30.98
N PHE A 272 -42.06 6.91 -31.64
CA PHE A 272 -42.15 6.75 -33.10
C PHE A 272 -41.61 5.38 -33.53
N LEU A 273 -42.45 4.63 -34.24
CA LEU A 273 -42.14 3.46 -35.05
C LEU A 273 -41.21 3.86 -36.22
N TRP A 274 -40.29 2.97 -36.61
CA TRP A 274 -40.04 2.42 -37.97
C TRP A 274 -38.71 1.63 -37.98
N LEU A 275 -38.75 0.31 -38.25
CA LEU A 275 -38.26 -0.38 -39.47
C LEU A 275 -36.75 -0.17 -39.77
N ALA A 276 -35.93 -1.15 -40.18
CA ALA A 276 -36.12 -2.52 -40.63
C ALA A 276 -34.76 -3.21 -40.91
N LEU A 277 -34.81 -4.54 -40.96
CA LEU A 277 -34.14 -5.49 -41.89
C LEU A 277 -32.59 -5.59 -42.03
N LYS A 278 -32.15 -6.84 -41.76
CA LYS A 278 -31.42 -7.78 -42.64
C LYS A 278 -30.16 -7.31 -43.41
N CYS A 279 -29.04 -7.96 -43.09
CA CYS A 279 -28.11 -8.62 -44.02
C CYS A 279 -27.65 -9.91 -43.30
N GLY A 280 -27.49 -11.09 -43.87
CA GLY A 280 -27.26 -11.53 -45.24
C GLY A 280 -26.23 -12.67 -45.14
N ALA A 281 -26.52 -13.82 -45.72
CA ALA A 281 -25.94 -15.13 -45.41
C ALA A 281 -24.67 -15.49 -46.24
N SER A 282 -24.01 -16.56 -45.76
CA SER A 282 -23.32 -17.63 -46.53
C SER A 282 -21.97 -17.38 -47.19
N VAL A 283 -20.97 -18.24 -46.88
CA VAL A 283 -20.24 -19.20 -47.78
C VAL A 283 -19.49 -20.19 -46.85
N LEU A 284 -19.94 -21.44 -46.63
CA LEU A 284 -19.72 -22.71 -47.36
C LEU A 284 -18.28 -23.25 -47.43
N LEU A 285 -18.05 -24.38 -46.73
CA LEU A 285 -17.02 -25.40 -46.97
C LEU A 285 -17.23 -26.13 -48.31
N PRO A 286 -16.18 -26.78 -48.85
CA PRO A 286 -16.36 -28.07 -49.50
C PRO A 286 -15.53 -29.19 -48.87
N LEU A 287 -16.21 -30.30 -48.63
CA LEU A 287 -15.69 -31.67 -48.60
C LEU A 287 -15.46 -32.13 -50.05
N PHE A 288 -14.36 -32.83 -50.33
CA PHE A 288 -14.34 -33.87 -51.36
C PHE A 288 -13.51 -35.07 -50.90
N TYR A 289 -14.16 -36.23 -51.07
CA TYR A 289 -13.69 -37.60 -50.92
C TYR A 289 -12.98 -38.03 -52.21
N THR A 290 -11.82 -38.68 -52.09
CA THR A 290 -11.41 -39.93 -52.79
C THR A 290 -10.30 -40.56 -51.99
#